data_AF-A0A6I4NNB7-F1
#
_entry.id   AF-A0A6I4NNB7-F1
#
_cell.length_a   1.000
_cell.length_b   1.000
_cell.length_c   1.000
_cell.angle_alpha   90.00
_cell.angle_beta   90.00
_cell.angle_gamma   90.00
#
_symmetry.space_group_name_H-M   'P 1'
#
loop_
_entity.id
_entity.type
_entity.pdbx_description
1 polymer ?
#
loop_
_entity_poly.entity_id
_entity_poly.type
_entity_poly.pdbx_seq_one_letter_code
_entity_poly.pdbx_strand_id
1 'polypeptide(L)'
;MKIFICTLLLIVVNSITAQTKSKDTLYFRLDSYLYQSKFDPKQYIIKDNYDIEDGAIHISELKIVNIPKPKKTLCFKKYAKSSKMYMQNNKKLNEFDVMDLFANYTIVLINKKNEYVHVTAELVIE
;
A
#
# COMPACT_ATOMS: atom_id res chain seq x y z
N MET A 1 -28.63 30.89 -53.43
CA MET A 1 -27.37 30.15 -53.16
C MET A 1 -26.91 30.51 -51.76
N LYS A 2 -26.40 29.52 -51.01
CA LYS A 2 -25.80 29.55 -49.66
C LYS A 2 -26.72 29.24 -48.48
N ILE A 3 -26.86 27.94 -48.28
CA ILE A 3 -27.10 27.25 -47.01
C ILE A 3 -26.02 27.70 -46.00
N PHE A 4 -26.42 28.20 -44.84
CA PHE A 4 -25.53 28.28 -43.67
C PHE A 4 -25.94 27.19 -42.69
N ILE A 5 -25.20 26.07 -42.79
CA ILE A 5 -25.14 25.01 -41.79
C ILE A 5 -24.50 25.61 -40.54
N CYS A 6 -25.28 25.91 -39.52
CA CYS A 6 -24.75 26.09 -38.17
C CYS A 6 -24.75 24.72 -37.50
N THR A 7 -23.60 24.07 -37.65
CA THR A 7 -23.24 22.77 -37.09
C THR A 7 -23.51 22.73 -35.59
N LEU A 8 -24.40 21.84 -35.20
CA LEU A 8 -24.65 21.36 -33.86
C LEU A 8 -23.34 20.85 -33.24
N LEU A 9 -22.68 21.67 -32.42
CA LEU A 9 -21.53 21.25 -31.63
C LEU A 9 -22.07 20.50 -30.39
N LEU A 10 -22.45 19.24 -30.57
CA LEU A 10 -22.61 18.29 -29.48
C LEU A 10 -21.23 18.09 -28.85
N ILE A 11 -20.91 18.91 -27.85
CA ILE A 11 -19.81 18.63 -26.93
C ILE A 11 -20.25 17.41 -26.15
N VAL A 12 -19.88 16.23 -26.65
CA VAL A 12 -19.91 14.99 -25.90
C VAL A 12 -18.83 15.17 -24.85
N VAL A 13 -19.22 15.71 -23.69
CA VAL A 13 -18.40 15.69 -22.48
C VAL A 13 -18.30 14.21 -22.11
N ASN A 14 -17.31 13.55 -22.71
CA ASN A 14 -16.89 12.23 -22.28
C ASN A 14 -16.41 12.42 -20.84
N SER A 15 -17.29 12.17 -19.88
CA SER A 15 -16.91 11.97 -18.49
C SER A 15 -16.03 10.73 -18.47
N ILE A 16 -14.73 10.91 -18.70
CA ILE A 16 -13.73 9.89 -18.42
C ILE A 16 -13.68 9.81 -16.90
N THR A 17 -14.62 9.09 -16.30
CA THR A 17 -14.41 8.57 -14.95
C THR A 17 -13.26 7.58 -15.09
N ALA A 18 -12.04 8.01 -14.74
CA ALA A 18 -10.92 7.10 -14.61
C ALA A 18 -11.36 5.95 -13.70
N GLN A 19 -11.58 4.77 -14.29
CA GLN A 19 -11.96 3.59 -13.53
C GLN A 19 -10.75 3.21 -12.70
N THR A 20 -10.72 3.60 -11.43
CA THR A 20 -9.72 3.12 -10.48
C THR A 20 -9.89 1.61 -10.41
N LYS A 21 -8.97 0.89 -11.05
CA LYS A 21 -8.93 -0.57 -10.99
C LYS A 21 -8.92 -0.98 -9.52
N SER A 22 -9.81 -1.89 -9.14
CA SER A 22 -9.80 -2.49 -7.80
C SER A 22 -8.40 -3.05 -7.54
N LYS A 23 -7.74 -2.58 -6.48
CA LYS A 23 -6.48 -3.16 -6.02
C LYS A 23 -6.72 -4.58 -5.51
N ASP A 24 -5.77 -5.47 -5.73
CA ASP A 24 -5.77 -6.77 -5.07
C ASP A 24 -5.40 -6.60 -3.58
N THR A 25 -5.93 -7.48 -2.72
CA THR A 25 -5.65 -7.44 -1.29
C THR A 25 -4.55 -8.44 -0.91
N LEU A 26 -3.51 -7.94 -0.25
CA LEU A 26 -2.46 -8.77 0.36
C LEU A 26 -2.62 -8.83 1.87
N TYR A 27 -2.51 -10.04 2.40
CA TYR A 27 -2.63 -10.32 3.82
C TYR A 27 -1.29 -10.68 4.43
N PHE A 28 -0.75 -9.84 5.30
CA PHE A 28 0.52 -10.09 5.99
C PHE A 28 0.30 -10.39 7.46
N ARG A 29 0.91 -11.46 7.97
CA ARG A 29 0.92 -11.72 9.42
C ARG A 29 1.97 -10.87 10.09
N LEU A 30 1.63 -10.30 11.26
CA LEU A 30 2.62 -9.68 12.13
C LEU A 30 3.59 -10.73 12.69
N ASP A 31 4.89 -10.43 12.65
CA ASP A 31 5.96 -11.27 13.17
C ASP A 31 7.08 -10.42 13.79
N SER A 32 8.29 -10.94 13.93
CA SER A 32 9.42 -10.16 14.47
C SER A 32 10.02 -9.17 13.46
N TYR A 33 9.57 -9.19 12.21
CA TYR A 33 10.06 -8.33 11.14
C TYR A 33 9.09 -7.20 10.81
N LEU A 34 7.79 -7.50 10.71
CA LEU A 34 6.71 -6.52 10.61
C LEU A 34 5.86 -6.62 11.87
N TYR A 35 5.95 -5.62 12.74
CA TYR A 35 5.36 -5.67 14.08
C TYR A 35 4.65 -4.38 14.44
N GLN A 36 3.72 -4.47 15.38
CA GLN A 36 3.04 -3.31 15.96
C GLN A 36 4.00 -2.55 16.89
N SER A 37 4.02 -1.22 16.79
CA SER A 37 4.82 -0.37 17.67
C SER A 37 4.46 -0.59 19.14
N LYS A 38 5.46 -0.48 20.02
CA LYS A 38 5.25 -0.54 21.47
C LYS A 38 4.75 0.78 22.04
N PHE A 39 4.91 1.88 21.31
CA PHE A 39 4.59 3.23 21.74
C PHE A 39 3.21 3.69 21.23
N ASP A 40 2.87 3.33 20.00
CA ASP A 40 1.57 3.63 19.41
C ASP A 40 0.93 2.35 18.84
N PRO A 41 -0.19 1.86 19.40
CA PRO A 41 -0.84 0.66 18.91
C PRO A 41 -1.39 0.80 17.47
N LYS A 42 -1.54 2.03 16.95
CA LYS A 42 -1.98 2.25 15.55
C LYS A 42 -0.82 2.32 14.57
N GLN A 43 0.42 2.15 15.02
CA GLN A 43 1.58 2.16 14.15
C GLN A 43 2.21 0.77 14.01
N TYR A 44 2.75 0.52 12.83
CA TYR A 44 3.45 -0.70 12.49
C TYR A 44 4.85 -0.37 11.94
N ILE A 45 5.81 -1.20 12.30
CA ILE A 45 7.22 -0.99 12.03
C ILE A 45 7.74 -2.18 11.25
N ILE A 46 8.43 -1.90 10.15
CA ILE A 46 9.29 -2.86 9.48
C ILE A 46 10.69 -2.72 10.06
N LYS A 47 11.30 -3.83 10.47
CA LYS A 47 12.60 -3.82 11.18
C LYS A 47 13.73 -3.11 10.41
N ASP A 48 13.73 -3.19 9.07
CA ASP A 48 14.82 -2.67 8.23
C ASP A 48 14.49 -1.27 7.63
N ASN A 49 13.50 -0.58 8.17
CA ASN A 49 12.93 0.66 7.64
C ASN A 49 13.36 1.92 8.41
N TYR A 50 14.62 1.95 8.89
CA TYR A 50 15.13 3.07 9.68
C TYR A 50 16.44 3.59 9.07
N ASP A 51 16.34 4.59 8.21
CA ASP A 51 17.36 5.65 8.07
C ASP A 51 16.68 6.97 8.33
N ILE A 52 17.36 7.81 9.10
CA ILE A 52 16.94 9.19 9.36
C ILE A 52 17.42 10.14 8.25
N GLU A 53 18.34 9.70 7.38
CA GLU A 53 18.91 10.53 6.31
C GLU A 53 18.04 10.57 5.03
N ASP A 54 17.37 9.47 4.68
CA ASP A 54 16.60 9.33 3.43
C ASP A 54 15.07 9.34 3.64
N GLY A 55 14.63 9.34 4.89
CA GLY A 55 13.23 9.24 5.29
C GLY A 55 12.83 7.86 5.83
N ALA A 56 11.69 7.79 6.51
CA ALA A 56 11.18 6.56 7.11
C ALA A 56 9.76 6.26 6.61
N ILE A 57 9.45 4.99 6.36
CA ILE A 57 8.08 4.60 6.02
C ILE A 57 7.26 4.46 7.29
N HIS A 58 6.27 5.32 7.45
CA HIS A 58 5.30 5.23 8.52
C HIS A 58 4.12 4.37 8.07
N ILE A 59 3.92 3.22 8.70
CA ILE A 59 2.75 2.38 8.47
C ILE A 59 1.74 2.62 9.59
N SER A 60 0.55 3.08 9.24
CA SER A 60 -0.50 3.41 10.18
C SER A 60 -1.78 2.63 9.92
N GLU A 61 -2.49 2.32 11.00
CA GLU A 61 -3.84 1.75 10.96
C GLU A 61 -4.80 2.75 10.33
N LEU A 62 -5.48 2.32 9.26
CA LEU A 62 -6.65 3.02 8.73
C LEU A 62 -7.92 2.57 9.45
N LYS A 63 -8.15 1.26 9.52
CA LYS A 63 -9.31 0.66 10.18
C LYS A 63 -9.15 -0.84 10.40
N ILE A 64 -9.83 -1.34 11.43
CA ILE A 64 -10.10 -2.77 11.58
C ILE A 64 -11.19 -3.16 10.58
N VAL A 65 -11.01 -4.28 9.89
CA VAL A 65 -11.96 -4.82 8.91
C VAL A 65 -12.47 -6.18 9.35
N ASN A 66 -13.78 -6.41 9.19
CA ASN A 66 -14.37 -7.72 9.44
C ASN A 66 -14.48 -8.46 8.10
N ILE A 67 -13.63 -9.47 7.90
CA ILE A 67 -13.56 -10.23 6.66
C ILE A 67 -13.47 -11.74 6.95
N PRO A 68 -13.89 -12.59 6.01
CA PRO A 68 -13.61 -14.01 6.09
C PRO A 68 -12.11 -14.30 6.14
N LYS A 69 -11.73 -15.42 6.74
CA LYS A 69 -10.33 -15.86 6.80
C LYS A 69 -9.73 -15.94 5.39
N PRO A 70 -8.59 -15.27 5.11
CA PRO A 70 -8.01 -15.26 3.78
C PRO A 70 -7.45 -16.63 3.41
N LYS A 71 -7.52 -16.98 2.12
CA LYS A 71 -6.97 -18.23 1.58
C LYS A 71 -5.45 -18.32 1.75
N LYS A 72 -4.76 -17.18 1.70
CA LYS A 72 -3.30 -17.10 1.79
C LYS A 72 -2.91 -15.97 2.74
N THR A 73 -2.00 -16.28 3.66
CA THR A 73 -1.34 -15.31 4.53
C THR A 73 0.15 -15.33 4.24
N LEU A 74 0.74 -14.14 4.12
CA LEU A 74 2.12 -13.93 3.75
C LEU A 74 2.95 -13.49 4.96
N CYS A 75 4.26 -13.78 4.92
CA CYS A 75 5.26 -13.16 5.77
C CYS A 75 5.92 -12.04 4.96
N PHE A 76 5.90 -10.81 5.47
CA PHE A 76 6.38 -9.63 4.75
C PHE A 76 7.84 -9.79 4.32
N LYS A 77 8.72 -10.26 5.21
CA LYS A 77 10.14 -10.49 4.89
C LYS A 77 10.35 -11.44 3.71
N LYS A 78 9.59 -12.54 3.68
CA LYS A 78 9.66 -13.53 2.59
C LYS A 78 9.16 -12.94 1.29
N TYR A 79 8.06 -12.20 1.34
CA TYR A 79 7.49 -11.50 0.19
C TYR A 79 8.48 -10.48 -0.37
N ALA A 80 9.02 -9.61 0.48
CA ALA A 80 10.00 -8.60 0.09
C ALA A 80 11.23 -9.22 -0.58
N LYS A 81 11.72 -10.36 -0.07
CA LYS A 81 12.84 -11.08 -0.66
C LYS A 81 12.47 -11.65 -2.04
N SER A 82 11.31 -12.30 -2.19
CA SER A 82 10.88 -12.87 -3.47
C SER A 82 10.56 -11.81 -4.52
N SER A 83 10.08 -10.65 -4.07
CA SER A 83 9.74 -9.49 -4.91
C SER A 83 10.94 -8.57 -5.18
N LYS A 84 12.15 -8.95 -4.72
CA LYS A 84 13.40 -8.20 -4.92
C LYS A 84 13.35 -6.76 -4.40
N MET A 85 12.61 -6.52 -3.31
CA MET A 85 12.43 -5.19 -2.70
C MET A 85 13.61 -4.74 -1.82
N TYR A 86 14.72 -5.48 -1.82
CA TYR A 86 15.92 -5.15 -1.07
C TYR A 86 16.92 -4.48 -1.99
N MET A 87 17.59 -3.46 -1.49
CA MET A 87 18.70 -2.84 -2.20
C MET A 87 19.83 -3.87 -2.41
N GLN A 88 20.49 -3.84 -3.58
CA GLN A 88 21.47 -4.87 -3.96
C GLN A 88 22.71 -4.90 -3.05
N ASN A 89 23.05 -3.77 -2.41
CA ASN A 89 24.35 -3.56 -1.76
C ASN A 89 24.28 -3.51 -0.23
N ASN A 90 23.10 -3.30 0.33
CA ASN A 90 22.81 -3.21 1.75
C ASN A 90 21.51 -3.99 1.96
N LYS A 91 21.44 -4.90 2.93
CA LYS A 91 20.26 -5.76 3.20
C LYS A 91 19.02 -4.96 3.69
N LYS A 92 18.94 -3.68 3.37
CA LYS A 92 17.88 -2.72 3.66
C LYS A 92 16.80 -2.81 2.58
N LEU A 93 15.56 -2.53 2.97
CA LEU A 93 14.47 -2.39 2.01
C LEU A 93 14.66 -1.12 1.19
N ASN A 94 14.29 -1.19 -0.08
CA ASN A 94 14.11 -0.02 -0.92
C ASN A 94 12.75 0.60 -0.59
N GLU A 95 12.77 1.85 -0.14
CA GLU A 95 11.56 2.55 0.31
C GLU A 95 10.57 2.78 -0.83
N PHE A 96 11.06 3.04 -2.05
CA PHE A 96 10.21 3.17 -3.24
C PHE A 96 9.48 1.87 -3.56
N ASP A 97 10.13 0.72 -3.41
CA ASP A 97 9.49 -0.57 -3.67
C ASP A 97 8.39 -0.88 -2.62
N VAL A 98 8.61 -0.48 -1.37
CA VAL A 98 7.60 -0.59 -0.33
C VAL A 98 6.44 0.37 -0.60
N MET A 99 6.70 1.62 -0.98
CA MET A 99 5.64 2.56 -1.34
C MET A 99 4.85 2.10 -2.57
N ASP A 100 5.52 1.54 -3.59
CA ASP A 100 4.88 0.96 -4.77
C ASP A 100 3.97 -0.24 -4.41
N LEU A 101 4.39 -1.08 -3.45
CA LEU A 101 3.56 -2.15 -2.90
C LEU A 101 2.24 -1.61 -2.33
N PHE A 102 2.27 -0.53 -1.54
CA PHE A 102 1.06 0.07 -0.96
C PHE A 102 0.26 0.88 -2.00
N ALA A 103 0.93 1.41 -3.03
CA ALA A 103 0.28 2.08 -4.15
C ALA A 103 -0.50 1.09 -5.04
N ASN A 104 -0.03 -0.15 -5.19
CA ASN A 104 -0.65 -1.13 -6.08
C ASN A 104 -1.57 -2.15 -5.39
N TYR A 105 -1.44 -2.32 -4.07
CA TYR A 105 -2.21 -3.31 -3.32
C TYR A 105 -2.95 -2.70 -2.12
N THR A 106 -4.07 -3.31 -1.74
CA THR A 106 -4.68 -3.09 -0.42
C THR A 106 -3.96 -3.99 0.58
N ILE A 107 -3.36 -3.38 1.61
CA ILE A 107 -2.56 -4.12 2.59
C ILE A 107 -3.36 -4.33 3.87
N VAL A 108 -3.54 -5.60 4.25
CA VAL A 108 -4.20 -5.99 5.49
C VAL A 108 -3.23 -6.76 6.38
N LEU A 109 -3.01 -6.27 7.59
CA LEU A 109 -2.20 -6.93 8.60
C LEU A 109 -3.07 -7.85 9.45
N ILE A 110 -2.53 -9.01 9.80
CA ILE A 110 -3.18 -9.98 10.69
C ILE A 110 -2.40 -9.99 12.00
N ASN A 111 -3.04 -9.50 13.06
CA ASN A 111 -2.43 -9.46 14.38
C ASN A 111 -2.50 -10.82 15.10
N LYS A 112 -1.91 -10.92 16.29
CA LYS A 112 -1.89 -12.17 17.07
C LYS A 112 -3.27 -12.65 17.54
N LYS A 113 -4.26 -11.75 17.59
CA LYS A 113 -5.66 -12.05 17.93
C LYS A 113 -6.49 -12.45 16.70
N ASN A 114 -5.86 -12.60 15.53
CA ASN A 114 -6.50 -12.80 14.23
C ASN A 114 -7.45 -11.66 13.82
N GLU A 115 -7.22 -10.45 14.32
CA GLU A 115 -7.90 -9.25 13.81
C GLU A 115 -7.21 -8.79 12.52
N TYR A 116 -8.01 -8.28 11.59
CA TYR A 116 -7.57 -7.82 10.28
C TYR A 116 -7.54 -6.30 10.27
N VAL A 117 -6.36 -5.74 10.04
CA VAL A 117 -6.13 -4.29 10.11
C VAL A 117 -5.74 -3.79 8.73
N HIS A 118 -6.60 -2.98 8.11
CA HIS A 118 -6.25 -2.26 6.90
C HIS A 118 -5.30 -1.12 7.27
N VAL A 119 -4.18 -1.04 6.56
CA VAL A 119 -3.11 -0.07 6.83
C VAL A 119 -2.79 0.77 5.61
N THR A 120 -2.22 1.95 5.84
CA THR A 120 -1.57 2.78 4.82
C THR A 120 -0.09 2.93 5.14
N ALA A 121 0.69 3.33 4.14
CA ALA A 121 2.09 3.69 4.28
C ALA A 121 2.31 5.11 3.76
N GLU A 122 3.12 5.88 4.48
CA GLU A 122 3.52 7.24 4.13
C GLU A 122 5.04 7.35 4.27
N LEU A 123 5.69 8.01 3.31
CA LEU A 123 7.11 8.35 3.43
C LEU A 123 7.22 9.70 4.14
N VAL A 124 7.90 9.73 5.28
CA VAL A 124 8.17 10.95 6.03
C VAL A 124 9.63 11.33 5.82
N ILE A 125 9.86 12.57 5.38
CA ILE A 125 11.18 13.18 5.19
C ILE A 125 11.29 14.27 6.27
N GLU A 126 12.30 14.18 7.13
CA GLU A 126 12.59 15.18 8.18
C GLU A 126 13.56 16.26 7.70
#